data_AF-A0A250X3K6-F1
#
_entry.id   AF-A0A250X3K6-F1
#
_cell.length_a   1.000
_cell.length_b   1.000
_cell.length_c   1.000
_cell.angle_alpha   90.00
_cell.angle_beta   90.00
_cell.angle_gamma   90.00
#
_symmetry.space_group_name_H-M   'P 1'
#
loop_
_entity.id
_entity.type
_entity.pdbx_description
1 polymer ?
#
loop_
_entity_poly.entity_id
_entity_poly.type
_entity_poly.pdbx_seq_one_letter_code
_entity_poly.pdbx_strand_id
1 'polypeptide(L)'
;MGAFGLENPTEPKSAITLDLYTHVLQFGESLRLQDDKLSGLFSIVKAVHTMSIKERKQIDLSFQYCKDLLLAHSVQRPPYSIGLFTLSEMKIILAWILDTYFRHYKLYMYAFTDRVLMSVTQTHPVDIIEAAPTLPALNEAITEEEHMQIVSEEERKAAEEAAAVEAAAAAQAEEERLARLREEYVAAVPDEIHDQVAAAVAREMELLRKAMEEQFLTQQAALQAKVDELEAKVGATAL
;
A
#
# COMPACT_ATOMS: atom_id res chain seq x y z
N MET A 1 11.50 -18.61 4.71
CA MET A 1 12.03 -17.24 4.89
C MET A 1 13.39 -17.39 5.58
N GLY A 2 14.50 -17.09 4.91
CA GLY A 2 15.85 -17.30 5.48
C GLY A 2 16.08 -16.43 6.72
N ALA A 3 16.95 -16.89 7.63
CA ALA A 3 17.19 -16.28 8.96
C ALA A 3 17.56 -14.77 8.95
N PHE A 4 17.96 -14.22 7.80
CA PHE A 4 18.31 -12.80 7.63
C PHE A 4 17.44 -12.04 6.61
N GLY A 5 16.41 -12.68 6.04
CA GLY A 5 15.62 -12.15 4.92
C GLY A 5 16.30 -12.27 3.56
N LEU A 6 17.28 -13.17 3.44
CA LEU A 6 17.92 -13.51 2.17
C LEU A 6 17.12 -14.63 1.51
N GLU A 7 16.56 -14.37 0.33
CA GLU A 7 15.70 -15.31 -0.40
C GLU A 7 16.49 -16.48 -1.00
N ASN A 8 17.78 -16.29 -1.31
CA ASN A 8 18.68 -17.32 -1.82
C ASN A 8 20.13 -17.14 -1.30
N PRO A 9 20.66 -18.04 -0.44
CA PRO A 9 22.02 -17.93 0.10
C PRO A 9 23.13 -18.22 -0.93
N THR A 10 22.77 -18.71 -2.12
CA THR A 10 23.70 -19.07 -3.20
C THR A 10 23.98 -17.90 -4.14
N GLU A 11 23.22 -16.80 -4.05
CA GLU A 11 23.42 -15.63 -4.90
C GLU A 11 24.63 -14.82 -4.44
N PRO A 12 25.53 -14.36 -5.33
CA PRO A 12 26.71 -13.58 -4.93
C PRO A 12 26.37 -12.28 -4.20
N LYS A 13 25.20 -11.67 -4.49
CA LYS A 13 24.70 -10.50 -3.77
C LYS A 13 24.46 -10.82 -2.28
N SER A 14 23.93 -12.01 -1.99
CA SER A 14 23.67 -12.45 -0.61
C SER A 14 24.95 -12.61 0.21
N ALA A 15 26.05 -13.06 -0.42
CA ALA A 15 27.36 -13.17 0.23
C ALA A 15 27.93 -11.80 0.60
N ILE A 16 27.76 -10.79 -0.25
CA ILE A 16 28.17 -9.40 0.04
C ILE A 16 27.36 -8.82 1.21
N THR A 17 26.05 -9.06 1.23
CA THR A 17 25.20 -8.61 2.34
C THR A 17 25.60 -9.31 3.65
N LEU A 18 25.89 -10.61 3.60
CA LEU A 18 26.32 -11.39 4.75
C LEU A 18 27.67 -10.90 5.28
N ASP A 19 28.62 -10.60 4.40
CA ASP A 19 29.90 -10.00 4.77
C ASP A 19 29.71 -8.67 5.51
N LEU A 20 28.87 -7.77 5.00
CA LEU A 20 28.50 -6.53 5.69
C LEU A 20 27.94 -6.80 7.10
N TYR A 21 27.03 -7.77 7.21
CA TYR A 21 26.41 -8.15 8.49
C TYR A 21 27.43 -8.73 9.47
N THR A 22 28.38 -9.54 9.02
CA THR A 22 29.44 -10.05 9.91
C THR A 22 30.32 -8.93 10.46
N HIS A 23 30.68 -7.94 9.63
CA HIS A 23 31.47 -6.80 10.06
C HIS A 23 30.74 -5.95 11.11
N VAL A 24 29.43 -5.75 10.97
CA VAL A 24 28.60 -5.06 11.97
C VAL A 24 28.64 -5.78 13.31
N LEU A 25 28.49 -7.12 13.30
CA LEU A 25 28.52 -7.93 14.51
C LEU A 25 29.90 -7.91 15.19
N GLN A 26 30.98 -8.09 14.42
CA GLN A 26 32.36 -7.99 14.91
C GLN A 26 32.65 -6.62 15.55
N PHE A 27 32.16 -5.54 14.93
CA PHE A 27 32.31 -4.21 15.50
C PHE A 27 31.53 -4.07 16.81
N GLY A 28 30.31 -4.58 16.88
CA GLY A 28 29.50 -4.60 18.10
C GLY A 28 30.15 -5.36 19.25
N GLU A 29 30.78 -6.51 18.95
CA GLU A 29 31.58 -7.26 19.93
C GLU A 29 32.81 -6.47 20.40
N SER A 30 33.50 -5.77 19.49
CA SER A 30 34.67 -4.95 19.83
C SER A 30 34.34 -3.81 20.81
N LEU A 31 33.13 -3.25 20.70
CA LEU A 31 32.63 -2.22 21.60
C LEU A 31 31.94 -2.80 22.86
N ARG A 32 31.82 -4.13 22.97
CA ARG A 32 31.06 -4.84 24.01
C ARG A 32 29.64 -4.29 24.18
N LEU A 33 28.95 -4.06 23.06
CA LEU A 33 27.55 -3.63 23.09
C LEU A 33 26.65 -4.70 23.71
N GLN A 34 25.67 -4.27 24.50
CA GLN A 34 24.59 -5.13 24.96
C GLN A 34 23.74 -5.60 23.76
N ASP A 35 23.15 -6.80 23.86
CA ASP A 35 22.37 -7.44 22.81
C ASP A 35 21.28 -6.52 22.22
N ASP A 36 20.61 -5.72 23.06
CA ASP A 36 19.60 -4.74 22.61
C ASP A 36 20.20 -3.65 21.70
N LYS A 37 21.37 -3.13 22.08
CA LYS A 37 22.10 -2.12 21.31
C LYS A 37 22.67 -2.70 20.03
N LEU A 38 23.17 -3.94 20.09
CA LEU A 38 23.69 -4.66 18.94
C LEU A 38 22.58 -4.90 17.90
N SER A 39 21.42 -5.36 18.35
CA SER A 39 20.23 -5.54 17.51
C SER A 39 19.77 -4.22 16.87
N GLY A 40 19.76 -3.14 17.66
CA GLY A 40 19.47 -1.78 17.15
C GLY A 40 20.45 -1.34 16.06
N LEU A 41 21.75 -1.51 16.28
CA LEU A 41 22.80 -1.14 15.32
C LEU A 41 22.67 -1.94 14.03
N PHE A 42 22.47 -3.25 14.17
CA PHE A 42 22.26 -4.16 13.05
C PHE A 42 21.04 -3.75 12.22
N SER A 43 19.93 -3.44 12.89
CA SER A 43 18.69 -2.97 12.25
C SER A 43 18.91 -1.67 11.47
N ILE A 44 19.63 -0.70 12.05
CA ILE A 44 19.95 0.58 11.38
C ILE A 44 20.76 0.33 10.10
N VAL A 45 21.86 -0.43 10.18
CA VAL A 45 22.71 -0.68 9.00
C VAL A 45 21.94 -1.45 7.93
N LYS A 46 21.15 -2.45 8.32
CA LYS A 46 20.26 -3.18 7.41
C LYS A 46 19.25 -2.26 6.73
N ALA A 47 18.57 -1.39 7.49
CA ALA A 47 17.60 -0.45 6.95
C ALA A 47 18.25 0.54 5.96
N VAL A 48 19.40 1.11 6.33
CA VAL A 48 20.16 2.01 5.46
C VAL A 48 20.57 1.31 4.17
N HIS A 49 21.07 0.07 4.24
CA HIS A 49 21.49 -0.69 3.06
C HIS A 49 20.32 -1.04 2.13
N THR A 50 19.24 -1.59 2.69
CA THR A 50 18.04 -1.95 1.91
C THR A 50 17.43 -0.73 1.22
N MET A 51 17.28 0.40 1.93
CA MET A 51 16.73 1.63 1.34
C MET A 51 17.68 2.24 0.31
N SER A 52 18.98 2.19 0.57
CA SER A 52 19.99 2.67 -0.38
C SER A 52 19.94 1.91 -1.69
N ILE A 53 19.81 0.57 -1.66
CA ILE A 53 19.70 -0.25 -2.86
C ILE A 53 18.36 -0.05 -3.56
N LYS A 54 17.26 -0.11 -2.81
CA LYS A 54 15.89 -0.04 -3.36
C LYS A 54 15.63 1.27 -4.09
N GLU A 55 16.04 2.39 -3.51
CA GLU A 55 15.78 3.73 -4.07
C GLU A 55 16.99 4.32 -4.83
N ARG A 56 18.11 3.58 -4.91
CA ARG A 56 19.38 4.05 -5.48
C ARG A 56 19.77 5.46 -5.01
N LYS A 57 19.73 5.66 -3.69
CA LYS A 57 20.01 6.97 -3.09
C LYS A 57 21.44 7.43 -3.40
N GLN A 58 21.61 8.74 -3.55
CA GLN A 58 22.93 9.35 -3.50
C GLN A 58 23.57 9.11 -2.13
N ILE A 59 24.92 9.11 -2.09
CA ILE A 59 25.69 8.91 -0.87
C ILE A 59 25.31 9.91 0.23
N ASP A 60 25.09 11.19 -0.12
CA ASP A 60 24.76 12.24 0.84
C ASP A 60 23.38 12.01 1.48
N LEU A 61 22.39 11.61 0.68
CA LEU A 61 21.04 11.33 1.15
C LEU A 61 20.96 10.06 2.00
N SER A 62 21.71 9.02 1.64
CA SER A 62 21.77 7.81 2.47
C SER A 62 22.53 8.03 3.78
N PHE A 63 23.54 8.90 3.77
CA PHE A 63 24.23 9.33 4.99
C PHE A 63 23.33 10.15 5.91
N GLN A 64 22.56 11.10 5.36
CA GLN A 64 21.55 11.83 6.12
C GLN A 64 20.53 10.88 6.75
N TYR A 65 20.00 9.93 5.96
CA TYR A 65 19.08 8.92 6.46
C TYR A 65 19.67 8.07 7.60
N CYS A 66 20.94 7.65 7.47
CA CYS A 66 21.65 6.93 8.51
C CYS A 66 21.79 7.76 9.80
N LYS A 67 22.12 9.05 9.66
CA LYS A 67 22.24 9.99 10.79
C LYS A 67 20.90 10.19 11.48
N ASP A 68 19.81 10.35 10.72
CA ASP A 68 18.47 10.55 11.26
C ASP A 68 17.98 9.31 12.02
N LEU A 69 18.24 8.11 11.49
CA LEU A 69 17.99 6.84 12.18
C LEU A 69 18.78 6.74 13.50
N LEU A 70 20.08 7.01 13.45
CA LEU A 70 20.93 7.00 14.66
C LEU A 70 20.43 7.98 15.72
N LEU A 71 20.01 9.17 15.32
CA LEU A 71 19.44 10.17 16.22
C LEU A 71 18.10 9.71 16.81
N ALA A 72 17.22 9.13 16.00
CA ALA A 72 15.95 8.59 16.45
C ALA A 72 16.13 7.47 17.51
N HIS A 73 17.13 6.61 17.34
CA HIS A 73 17.47 5.56 18.30
C HIS A 73 18.33 6.02 19.49
N SER A 74 18.78 7.27 19.51
CA SER A 74 19.55 7.84 20.64
C SER A 74 18.69 8.70 21.56
N VAL A 75 17.64 9.33 21.04
CA VAL A 75 16.75 10.19 21.83
C VAL A 75 15.56 9.37 22.35
N GLN A 76 15.42 9.32 23.68
CA GLN A 76 14.25 8.74 24.33
C GLN A 76 13.03 9.65 24.10
N ARG A 77 12.04 9.19 23.32
CA ARG A 77 10.73 9.85 23.17
C ARG A 77 9.62 8.80 23.24
N PRO A 78 9.14 8.44 24.44
CA PRO A 78 7.92 7.64 24.56
C PRO A 78 6.77 8.40 23.88
N PRO A 79 5.91 7.79 23.02
CA PRO A 79 5.75 6.37 22.65
C PRO A 79 6.54 5.90 21.40
N TYR A 80 7.34 6.75 20.75
CA TYR A 80 7.89 6.50 19.41
C TYR A 80 9.32 5.94 19.37
N SER A 81 10.16 6.24 20.37
CA SER A 81 11.57 5.79 20.36
C SER A 81 12.12 5.49 21.76
N ILE A 82 12.95 4.44 21.79
CA ILE A 82 13.76 4.06 22.95
C ILE A 82 15.20 4.53 22.66
N GLY A 83 15.78 5.29 23.59
CA GLY A 83 17.15 5.80 23.54
C GLY A 83 18.15 4.69 23.86
N LEU A 84 18.48 3.88 22.86
CA LEU A 84 19.39 2.74 22.97
C LEU A 84 20.86 3.19 23.05
N PHE A 85 21.23 4.25 22.33
CA PHE A 85 22.61 4.70 22.22
C PHE A 85 22.86 5.99 22.99
N THR A 86 24.00 6.02 23.69
CA THR A 86 24.53 7.27 24.26
C THR A 86 25.19 8.12 23.18
N LEU A 87 25.32 9.42 23.43
CA LEU A 87 25.92 10.36 22.47
C LEU A 87 27.40 10.03 22.17
N SER A 88 28.13 9.49 23.14
CA SER A 88 29.50 8.99 22.96
C SER A 88 29.55 7.77 22.05
N GLU A 89 28.68 6.78 22.27
CA GLU A 89 28.60 5.57 21.44
C GLU A 89 28.21 5.93 20.00
N MET A 90 27.25 6.83 19.82
CA MET A 90 26.81 7.31 18.50
C MET A 90 27.98 7.88 17.69
N LYS A 91 28.86 8.70 18.29
CA LYS A 91 30.01 9.27 17.58
C LYS A 91 30.97 8.18 17.08
N ILE A 92 31.22 7.17 17.91
CA ILE A 92 32.11 6.05 17.57
C ILE A 92 31.48 5.20 16.46
N ILE A 93 30.18 4.89 16.59
CA ILE A 93 29.41 4.16 15.59
C ILE A 93 29.41 4.93 14.25
N LEU A 94 29.12 6.22 14.26
CA LEU A 94 29.05 7.03 13.04
C LEU A 94 30.42 7.09 12.33
N ALA A 95 31.50 7.26 13.09
CA ALA A 95 32.86 7.22 12.54
C ALA A 95 33.18 5.86 11.90
N TRP A 96 32.77 4.77 12.56
CA TRP A 96 32.96 3.43 12.03
C TRP A 96 32.14 3.17 10.75
N ILE A 97 30.86 3.56 10.72
CA ILE A 97 30.01 3.41 9.52
C ILE A 97 30.57 4.22 8.34
N LEU A 98 31.13 5.41 8.60
CA LEU A 98 31.80 6.20 7.57
C LEU A 98 33.02 5.49 7.00
N ASP A 99 33.88 4.93 7.86
CA ASP A 99 35.13 4.31 7.43
C ASP A 99 34.94 2.95 6.76
N THR A 100 33.91 2.20 7.15
CA THR A 100 33.63 0.86 6.61
C THR A 100 32.57 0.89 5.51
N TYR A 101 31.34 1.28 5.83
CA TYR A 101 30.20 1.20 4.92
C TYR A 101 30.25 2.28 3.83
N PHE A 102 30.31 3.56 4.22
CA PHE A 102 30.23 4.66 3.25
C PHE A 102 31.50 4.81 2.40
N ARG A 103 32.67 4.43 2.92
CA ARG A 103 33.91 4.32 2.14
C ARG A 103 33.73 3.41 0.91
N HIS A 104 32.96 2.33 1.04
CA HIS A 104 32.71 1.35 -0.03
C HIS A 104 31.32 1.48 -0.65
N TYR A 105 30.61 2.60 -0.44
CA TYR A 105 29.22 2.77 -0.89
C TYR A 105 29.03 2.53 -2.40
N LYS A 106 29.95 3.06 -3.22
CA LYS A 106 29.91 2.90 -4.67
C LYS A 106 30.05 1.43 -5.10
N LEU A 107 30.81 0.63 -4.35
CA LEU A 107 30.98 -0.79 -4.62
C LEU A 107 29.67 -1.53 -4.38
N TYR A 108 29.00 -1.26 -3.25
CA TYR A 108 27.66 -1.78 -2.99
C TYR A 108 26.67 -1.36 -4.09
N MET A 109 26.62 -0.07 -4.44
CA MET A 109 25.73 0.40 -5.52
C MET A 109 25.97 -0.33 -6.84
N TYR A 110 27.23 -0.56 -7.20
CA TYR A 110 27.57 -1.28 -8.42
C TYR A 110 27.16 -2.76 -8.36
N ALA A 111 27.46 -3.46 -7.26
CA ALA A 111 27.17 -4.89 -7.11
C ALA A 111 25.66 -5.20 -7.11
N PHE A 112 24.85 -4.29 -6.57
CA PHE A 112 23.40 -4.44 -6.49
C PHE A 112 22.66 -3.79 -7.67
N THR A 113 23.37 -3.16 -8.61
CA THR A 113 22.79 -2.68 -9.86
C THR A 113 22.53 -3.84 -10.80
N ASP A 114 21.28 -4.04 -11.19
CA ASP A 114 20.94 -5.01 -12.23
C ASP A 114 21.52 -4.57 -13.58
N ARG A 115 22.18 -5.52 -14.23
CA ARG A 115 22.75 -5.32 -15.57
C ARG A 115 21.65 -5.50 -16.60
N VAL A 116 21.28 -4.42 -17.27
CA VAL A 116 20.41 -4.48 -18.44
C VAL A 116 21.29 -4.82 -19.65
N LEU A 117 21.23 -6.06 -20.11
CA LEU A 117 21.89 -6.51 -21.34
C LEU A 117 20.88 -6.42 -22.49
N MET A 118 21.16 -5.59 -23.49
CA MET A 118 20.40 -5.59 -24.75
C MET A 118 21.03 -6.64 -25.67
N SER A 119 20.32 -7.73 -25.92
CA SER A 119 20.72 -8.70 -26.94
C SER A 119 20.12 -8.29 -28.28
N VAL A 120 20.95 -7.80 -29.19
CA VAL A 120 20.53 -7.49 -30.57
C VAL A 120 20.78 -8.71 -31.43
N THR A 121 19.72 -9.36 -31.87
CA THR A 121 19.78 -10.43 -32.87
C THR A 121 19.44 -9.81 -34.22
N GLN A 122 20.35 -9.90 -35.18
CA GLN A 122 20.09 -9.50 -36.56
C GLN A 122 19.67 -10.73 -37.35
N THR A 123 18.45 -10.68 -37.91
CA THR A 123 17.97 -11.69 -38.85
C THR A 123 18.18 -11.16 -40.25
N HIS A 124 18.70 -11.99 -41.16
CA HIS A 124 18.84 -11.60 -42.56
C HIS A 124 17.45 -11.54 -43.20
N PRO A 125 17.13 -10.57 -44.09
CA PRO A 125 15.80 -10.46 -44.70
C PRO A 125 15.37 -11.68 -45.53
N VAL A 126 16.31 -12.58 -45.87
CA VAL A 126 16.02 -13.86 -46.56
C VAL A 126 15.54 -14.95 -45.58
N ASP A 127 15.90 -14.86 -44.30
CA ASP A 127 15.45 -15.81 -43.27
C ASP A 127 14.04 -15.47 -42.74
N ILE A 128 13.53 -14.28 -43.10
CA ILE A 128 12.17 -13.85 -42.83
C ILE A 128 11.29 -14.44 -43.94
N ILE A 129 10.85 -15.68 -43.75
CA ILE A 129 9.73 -16.21 -44.53
C ILE A 129 8.49 -15.51 -43.99
N GLU A 130 8.13 -14.36 -44.57
CA GLU A 130 6.81 -13.76 -44.39
C GLU A 130 5.79 -14.76 -44.95
N ALA A 131 5.32 -15.66 -44.10
CA ALA A 131 4.17 -16.49 -44.42
C ALA A 131 3.02 -15.51 -44.69
N ALA A 132 2.49 -15.54 -45.92
CA ALA A 132 1.34 -14.72 -46.27
C ALA A 132 0.25 -14.95 -45.21
N PRO A 133 -0.38 -13.88 -44.68
CA PRO A 133 -1.47 -14.04 -43.74
C PRO A 133 -2.49 -14.98 -44.36
N THR A 134 -2.97 -15.94 -43.57
CA THR A 134 -4.05 -16.82 -44.01
C THR A 134 -5.29 -15.96 -44.19
N LEU A 135 -5.53 -15.53 -45.43
CA LEU A 135 -6.72 -14.78 -45.76
C LEU A 135 -7.93 -15.72 -45.57
N PRO A 136 -9.00 -15.26 -44.89
CA PRO A 136 -10.24 -16.01 -44.82
C PRO A 136 -10.76 -16.24 -46.24
N ALA A 137 -11.53 -17.32 -46.41
CA ALA A 137 -12.09 -17.64 -47.72
C ALA A 137 -13.07 -16.54 -48.17
N LEU A 138 -13.23 -16.36 -49.48
CA LEU A 138 -14.01 -15.25 -50.05
C LEU A 138 -15.50 -15.27 -49.63
N ASN A 139 -16.01 -16.39 -49.15
CA ASN A 139 -17.35 -16.54 -48.57
C ASN A 139 -17.52 -15.82 -47.22
N GLU A 140 -16.43 -15.53 -46.50
CA GLU A 140 -16.39 -14.79 -45.24
C GLU A 140 -16.09 -13.29 -45.44
N ALA A 141 -15.90 -12.87 -46.69
CA ALA A 141 -15.67 -11.46 -47.00
C ALA A 141 -16.92 -10.63 -46.74
N ILE A 142 -16.77 -9.58 -45.94
CA ILE A 142 -17.79 -8.56 -45.72
C ILE A 142 -17.64 -7.45 -46.77
N THR A 143 -18.73 -6.76 -47.07
CA THR A 143 -18.70 -5.59 -47.93
C THR A 143 -18.01 -4.41 -47.23
N GLU A 144 -17.50 -3.47 -48.01
CA GLU A 144 -16.82 -2.27 -47.47
C GLU A 144 -17.74 -1.43 -46.59
N GLU A 145 -19.05 -1.41 -46.92
CA GLU A 145 -20.07 -0.74 -46.12
C GLU A 145 -20.30 -1.42 -44.76
N GLU A 146 -20.34 -2.75 -44.69
CA GLU A 146 -20.44 -3.51 -43.44
C GLU A 146 -19.18 -3.36 -42.59
N HIS A 147 -18.00 -3.36 -43.21
CA HIS A 147 -16.73 -3.12 -42.49
C HIS A 147 -16.68 -1.71 -41.88
N MET A 148 -17.09 -0.68 -42.62
CA MET A 148 -17.18 0.69 -42.09
C MET A 148 -18.16 0.77 -40.91
N GLN A 149 -19.27 0.03 -40.95
CA GLN A 149 -20.21 -0.02 -39.83
C GLN A 149 -19.58 -0.67 -38.59
N ILE A 150 -18.91 -1.81 -38.73
CA ILE A 150 -18.23 -2.51 -37.62
C ILE A 150 -17.18 -1.61 -36.98
N VAL A 151 -16.31 -1.00 -37.79
CA VAL A 151 -15.27 -0.08 -37.29
C VAL A 151 -15.90 1.11 -36.58
N SER A 152 -16.98 1.68 -37.12
CA SER A 152 -17.68 2.81 -36.47
C SER A 152 -18.35 2.41 -35.15
N GLU A 153 -18.85 1.18 -35.03
CA GLU A 153 -19.41 0.67 -33.78
C GLU A 153 -18.33 0.39 -32.74
N GLU A 154 -17.17 -0.14 -33.14
CA GLU A 154 -16.01 -0.37 -32.29
C GLU A 154 -15.42 0.96 -31.79
N GLU A 155 -15.27 1.95 -32.66
CA GLU A 155 -14.83 3.30 -32.28
C GLU A 155 -15.81 3.96 -31.31
N ARG A 156 -17.13 3.78 -31.53
CA ARG A 156 -18.15 4.28 -30.59
C ARG A 156 -18.07 3.60 -29.23
N LYS A 157 -17.87 2.28 -29.18
CA LYS A 157 -17.68 1.53 -27.94
C LYS A 157 -16.41 1.95 -27.21
N ALA A 158 -15.30 2.09 -27.92
CA ALA A 158 -14.05 2.56 -27.35
C ALA A 158 -14.16 3.99 -26.79
N ALA A 159 -14.89 4.88 -27.49
CA ALA A 159 -15.17 6.22 -27.01
C ALA A 159 -16.07 6.23 -25.75
N GLU A 160 -17.08 5.36 -25.69
CA GLU A 160 -17.95 5.18 -24.52
C GLU A 160 -17.18 4.62 -23.31
N GLU A 161 -16.33 3.62 -23.53
CA GLU A 161 -15.45 3.07 -22.48
C GLU A 161 -14.45 4.11 -21.98
N ALA A 162 -13.81 4.86 -22.88
CA ALA A 162 -12.91 5.95 -22.51
C ALA A 162 -13.63 7.05 -21.70
N ALA A 163 -14.83 7.44 -22.13
CA ALA A 163 -15.66 8.41 -21.40
C ALA A 163 -16.12 7.89 -20.03
N ALA A 164 -16.42 6.59 -19.91
CA ALA A 164 -16.78 5.95 -18.64
C ALA A 164 -15.59 5.91 -17.66
N VAL A 165 -14.39 5.61 -18.16
CA VAL A 165 -13.15 5.65 -17.36
C VAL A 165 -12.85 7.08 -16.89
N GLU A 166 -12.99 8.08 -17.76
CA GLU A 166 -12.78 9.49 -17.41
C GLU A 166 -13.82 9.97 -16.37
N ALA A 167 -15.11 9.62 -16.55
CA ALA A 167 -16.16 9.96 -15.60
C ALA A 167 -15.96 9.29 -14.24
N ALA A 168 -15.51 8.03 -14.20
CA ALA A 168 -15.19 7.32 -12.96
C ALA A 168 -14.00 7.97 -12.24
N ALA A 169 -12.95 8.36 -12.97
CA ALA A 169 -11.80 9.07 -12.41
C ALA A 169 -12.20 10.46 -11.85
N ALA A 170 -13.06 11.20 -12.56
CA ALA A 170 -13.60 12.47 -12.09
C ALA A 170 -14.44 12.33 -10.81
N ALA A 171 -15.28 11.29 -10.72
CA ALA A 171 -16.08 11.00 -9.53
C ALA A 171 -15.20 10.66 -8.32
N GLN A 172 -14.15 9.84 -8.50
CA GLN A 172 -13.19 9.52 -7.45
C GLN A 172 -12.44 10.77 -6.96
N ALA A 173 -12.01 11.64 -7.89
CA ALA A 173 -11.34 12.89 -7.54
C ALA A 173 -12.26 13.86 -6.77
N GLU A 174 -13.56 13.91 -7.12
CA GLU A 174 -14.54 14.70 -6.39
C GLU A 174 -14.82 14.14 -4.99
N GLU A 175 -14.92 12.83 -4.85
CA GLU A 175 -15.07 12.17 -3.54
C GLU A 175 -13.87 12.44 -2.63
N GLU A 176 -12.64 12.36 -3.15
CA GLU A 176 -11.42 12.69 -2.40
C GLU A 176 -11.36 14.18 -2.02
N ARG A 177 -11.83 15.08 -2.90
CA ARG A 177 -11.95 16.51 -2.58
C ARG A 177 -12.96 16.75 -1.46
N LEU A 178 -14.11 16.08 -1.50
CA LEU A 178 -15.14 16.18 -0.47
C LEU A 178 -14.67 15.60 0.86
N ALA A 179 -13.91 14.49 0.85
CA ALA A 179 -13.32 13.91 2.04
C ALA A 179 -12.35 14.90 2.71
N ARG A 180 -11.46 15.53 1.93
CA ARG A 180 -10.56 16.58 2.44
C ARG A 180 -11.31 17.77 3.04
N LEU A 181 -12.34 18.26 2.34
CA LEU A 181 -13.15 19.37 2.86
C LEU A 181 -13.88 19.00 4.16
N ARG A 182 -14.36 17.76 4.27
CA ARG A 182 -14.97 17.24 5.51
C ARG A 182 -13.97 17.19 6.65
N GLU A 183 -12.76 16.71 6.41
CA GLU A 183 -11.68 16.68 7.42
C GLU A 183 -11.30 18.08 7.89
N GLU A 184 -11.15 19.04 6.96
CA GLU A 184 -10.89 20.44 7.29
C GLU A 184 -12.01 21.07 8.10
N TYR A 185 -13.27 20.80 7.74
CA TYR A 185 -14.43 21.29 8.48
C TYR A 185 -14.48 20.71 9.90
N VAL A 186 -14.24 19.39 10.04
CA VAL A 186 -14.19 18.73 11.36
C VAL A 186 -13.09 19.31 12.24
N ALA A 187 -11.91 19.59 11.68
CA ALA A 187 -10.80 20.18 12.42
C ALA A 187 -11.03 21.66 12.81
N ALA A 188 -11.84 22.39 12.03
CA ALA A 188 -12.15 23.80 12.28
C ALA A 188 -13.28 24.03 13.30
N VAL A 189 -14.13 23.02 13.53
CA VAL A 189 -15.21 23.10 14.51
C VAL A 189 -14.65 22.87 15.93
N PRO A 190 -14.86 23.80 16.88
CA PRO A 190 -14.44 23.60 18.27
C PRO A 190 -15.12 22.39 18.93
N ASP A 191 -14.37 21.64 19.73
CA ASP A 191 -14.84 20.43 20.44
C ASP A 191 -16.10 20.67 21.29
N GLU A 192 -16.26 21.87 21.86
CA GLU A 192 -17.44 22.26 22.65
C GLU A 192 -18.75 22.22 21.85
N ILE A 193 -18.70 22.55 20.55
CA ILE A 193 -19.88 22.51 19.67
C ILE A 193 -20.18 21.06 19.28
N HIS A 194 -19.13 20.26 19.03
CA HIS A 194 -19.28 18.84 18.70
C HIS A 194 -20.00 18.07 19.82
N ASP A 195 -19.62 18.31 21.07
CA ASP A 195 -20.23 17.65 22.24
C ASP A 195 -21.69 18.05 22.47
N GLN A 196 -22.03 19.34 22.27
CA GLN A 196 -23.41 19.82 22.37
C GLN A 196 -24.30 19.22 21.28
N VAL A 197 -23.80 19.15 20.04
CA VAL A 197 -24.52 18.54 18.92
C VAL A 197 -24.69 17.04 19.14
N ALA A 198 -23.65 16.33 19.59
CA ALA A 198 -23.72 14.91 19.92
C ALA A 198 -24.76 14.63 21.02
N ALA A 199 -24.79 15.45 22.08
CA ALA A 199 -25.78 15.33 23.14
C ALA A 199 -27.21 15.69 22.69
N ALA A 200 -27.39 16.60 21.73
CA ALA A 200 -28.68 16.89 21.14
C ALA A 200 -29.19 15.73 20.26
N VAL A 201 -28.34 15.21 19.38
CA VAL A 201 -28.67 14.09 18.48
C VAL A 201 -28.97 12.81 19.27
N ALA A 202 -28.21 12.52 20.33
CA ALA A 202 -28.48 11.36 21.19
C ALA A 202 -29.86 11.42 21.84
N ARG A 203 -30.29 12.62 22.29
CA ARG A 203 -31.63 12.83 22.85
C ARG A 203 -32.72 12.61 21.81
N GLU A 204 -32.54 13.15 20.61
CA GLU A 204 -33.50 12.95 19.52
C GLU A 204 -33.59 11.49 19.10
N MET A 205 -32.46 10.79 18.97
CA MET A 205 -32.42 9.36 18.65
C MET A 205 -33.13 8.51 19.71
N GLU A 206 -33.03 8.88 20.99
CA GLU A 206 -33.72 8.17 22.06
C GLU A 206 -35.24 8.40 22.02
N LEU A 207 -35.69 9.62 21.71
CA LEU A 207 -37.10 9.93 21.49
C LEU A 207 -37.65 9.16 20.27
N LEU A 208 -36.90 9.15 19.17
CA LEU A 208 -37.25 8.44 17.93
C LEU A 208 -37.32 6.94 18.17
N ARG A 209 -36.40 6.38 18.95
CA ARG A 209 -36.40 4.97 19.34
C ARG A 209 -37.66 4.61 20.14
N LYS A 210 -38.04 5.42 21.14
CA LYS A 210 -39.27 5.19 21.93
C LYS A 210 -40.53 5.26 21.05
N ALA A 211 -40.61 6.27 20.19
CA ALA A 211 -41.73 6.40 19.24
C ALA A 211 -41.80 5.19 18.28
N MET A 212 -40.64 4.70 17.82
CA MET A 212 -40.58 3.52 16.95
C MET A 212 -40.98 2.23 17.70
N GLU A 213 -40.55 2.06 18.96
CA GLU A 213 -40.96 0.93 19.81
C GLU A 213 -42.48 0.91 20.04
N GLU A 214 -43.09 2.08 20.28
CA GLU A 214 -44.56 2.23 20.39
C GLU A 214 -45.27 1.88 19.07
N GLN A 215 -44.73 2.35 17.94
CA GLN A 215 -45.25 1.98 16.61
C GLN A 215 -45.13 0.47 16.33
N PHE A 216 -44.02 -0.16 16.73
CA PHE A 216 -43.87 -1.61 16.57
C PHE A 216 -44.85 -2.39 17.44
N LEU A 217 -45.06 -2.00 18.70
CA LEU A 217 -46.01 -2.65 19.59
C LEU A 217 -47.46 -2.53 19.07
N THR A 218 -47.84 -1.35 18.57
CA THR A 218 -49.18 -1.14 17.99
C THR A 218 -49.38 -1.98 16.72
N GLN A 219 -48.38 -2.05 15.84
CA GLN A 219 -48.43 -2.92 14.66
C GLN A 219 -48.47 -4.41 15.02
N GLN A 220 -47.69 -4.83 16.02
CA GLN A 220 -47.68 -6.20 16.51
C GLN A 220 -49.06 -6.61 17.05
N ALA A 221 -49.68 -5.77 17.89
CA ALA A 221 -51.01 -6.03 18.42
C ALA A 221 -52.08 -6.12 17.31
N ALA A 222 -52.00 -5.23 16.29
CA ALA A 222 -52.91 -5.26 15.15
C ALA A 222 -52.74 -6.53 14.29
N LEU A 223 -51.50 -6.98 14.09
CA LEU A 223 -51.22 -8.23 13.39
C LEU A 223 -51.69 -9.46 14.18
N GLN A 224 -51.47 -9.46 15.50
CA GLN A 224 -51.87 -10.56 16.38
C GLN A 224 -53.40 -10.70 16.44
N ALA A 225 -54.14 -9.59 16.54
CA ALA A 225 -55.60 -9.59 16.43
C ALA A 225 -56.10 -10.13 15.08
N LYS A 226 -55.40 -9.83 13.97
CA LYS A 226 -55.72 -10.42 12.66
C LYS A 226 -55.44 -11.92 12.60
N VAL A 227 -54.39 -12.40 13.26
CA VAL A 227 -54.09 -13.83 13.38
C VAL A 227 -55.20 -14.53 14.18
N ASP A 228 -55.59 -14.00 15.34
CA ASP A 228 -56.66 -14.56 16.17
C ASP A 228 -58.00 -14.63 15.42
N GLU A 229 -58.33 -13.59 14.63
CA GLU A 229 -59.54 -13.56 13.80
C GLU A 229 -59.49 -14.61 12.67
N LEU A 230 -58.32 -14.81 12.05
CA LEU A 230 -58.12 -15.84 11.04
C LEU A 230 -58.17 -17.25 11.64
N GLU A 231 -57.58 -17.46 12.82
CA GLU A 231 -57.66 -18.73 13.55
C GLU A 231 -59.10 -19.07 13.95
N ALA A 232 -59.88 -18.09 14.41
CA ALA A 232 -61.31 -18.28 14.70
C ALA A 232 -62.12 -18.64 13.44
N LYS A 233 -61.80 -18.04 12.29
CA LYS A 233 -62.43 -18.36 11.01
C LYS A 233 -62.05 -19.75 10.49
N VAL A 234 -60.80 -20.17 10.67
CA VAL A 234 -60.31 -21.51 10.29
C VAL A 234 -60.91 -22.57 11.22
N GLY A 235 -61.03 -22.30 12.53
CA GLY A 235 -61.71 -23.18 13.49
C GLY A 235 -63.21 -23.34 13.21
N ALA A 236 -63.87 -22.32 12.66
CA ALA A 236 -65.28 -22.39 12.26
C ALA A 236 -65.53 -23.06 10.90
N THR A 237 -64.50 -23.30 10.09
CA THR A 237 -64.60 -24.01 8.79
C THR A 237 -64.12 -25.47 8.84
N ALA A 238 -63.65 -25.94 10.00
CA ALA A 238 -63.19 -27.32 10.23
C ALA A 238 -64.20 -28.21 11.00
N LEU A 239 -65.44 -27.76 11.17
CA LEU A 239 -66.61 -28.51 11.68
C LEU A 239 -67.74 -28.45 10.64
#